data_AF-A0A7Y5NBC3-F1
#
_entry.id   AF-A0A7Y5NBC3-F1
#
_cell.length_a   1.000
_cell.length_b   1.000
_cell.length_c   1.000
_cell.angle_alpha   90.00
_cell.angle_beta   90.00
_cell.angle_gamma   90.00
#
_symmetry.space_group_name_H-M   'P 1'
#
loop_
_entity.id
_entity.type
_entity.pdbx_description
1 polymer ?
#
loop_
_entity_poly.entity_id
_entity_poly.type
_entity_poly.pdbx_seq_one_letter_code
_entity_poly.pdbx_strand_id
1 'polypeptide(L)'
;MRADLLVGRVVLDAAGAKVGRVRELLVELAAPGAREYVVREVELSTGGVLDRVLGPQLAAIVRRRLGRPTNRRRVRWDEIDLTNPQAPRLRR
;
A
#
# COMPACT_ATOMS: atom_id res chain seq x y z
N MET A 1 19.02 -1.45 0.67
CA MET A 1 17.67 -2.03 0.90
C MET A 1 17.21 -2.72 -0.37
N ARG A 2 16.56 -3.87 -0.28
CA ARG A 2 15.98 -4.57 -1.43
C ARG A 2 14.51 -4.19 -1.59
N ALA A 3 14.14 -3.62 -2.73
CA ALA A 3 12.79 -3.09 -2.97
C ALA A 3 11.73 -4.20 -2.97
N ASP A 4 12.07 -5.39 -3.45
CA ASP A 4 11.22 -6.58 -3.46
C ASP A 4 10.75 -7.00 -2.05
N LEU A 5 11.53 -6.68 -1.01
CA LEU A 5 11.18 -7.01 0.38
C LEU A 5 10.08 -6.11 0.97
N LEU A 6 9.74 -5.00 0.31
CA LEU A 6 8.67 -4.10 0.75
C LEU A 6 7.29 -4.65 0.39
N VAL A 7 7.17 -5.41 -0.70
CA VAL A 7 5.89 -6.02 -1.09
C VAL A 7 5.42 -6.97 0.01
N GLY A 8 4.16 -6.83 0.41
CA GLY A 8 3.55 -7.57 1.51
C GLY A 8 3.74 -6.94 2.90
N ARG A 9 4.58 -5.91 3.05
CA ARG A 9 4.78 -5.22 4.33
C ARG A 9 3.55 -4.38 4.70
N VAL A 10 3.24 -4.35 5.99
CA VAL A 10 2.19 -3.49 6.53
C VAL A 10 2.76 -2.10 6.75
N VAL A 11 2.09 -1.09 6.22
CA VAL A 11 2.42 0.33 6.45
C VAL A 11 1.54 0.85 7.57
N LEU A 12 2.17 1.50 8.54
CA LEU A 12 1.51 2.15 9.68
C LEU A 12 1.55 3.67 9.52
N ASP A 13 0.63 4.40 10.14
CA ASP A 13 0.73 5.86 10.25
C ASP A 13 1.57 6.28 11.47
N ALA A 14 1.66 7.59 11.70
CA ALA A 14 2.36 8.17 12.85
C ALA A 14 1.76 7.75 14.21
N ALA A 15 0.45 7.46 14.27
CA ALA A 15 -0.23 6.95 15.46
C ALA A 15 -0.04 5.42 15.62
N GLY A 16 0.61 4.75 14.67
CA GLY A 16 0.80 3.30 14.65
C GLY A 16 -0.42 2.52 14.14
N ALA A 17 -1.44 3.20 13.61
CA ALA A 17 -2.59 2.52 13.02
C ALA A 17 -2.24 1.98 11.63
N LYS A 18 -2.84 0.83 11.28
CA LYS A 18 -2.62 0.19 9.98
C LYS A 18 -3.26 1.02 8.88
N VAL A 19 -2.42 1.52 7.96
CA VAL A 19 -2.86 2.20 6.75
C VAL A 19 -3.18 1.19 5.65
N GLY A 20 -2.33 0.17 5.49
CA GLY A 20 -2.50 -0.82 4.44
C GLY A 20 -1.33 -1.79 4.34
N ARG A 21 -1.34 -2.60 3.29
CA ARG A 21 -0.24 -3.50 2.95
C ARG A 21 0.29 -3.15 1.57
N VAL A 22 1.61 -2.98 1.44
CA VAL A 22 2.28 -2.76 0.16
C VAL A 22 1.94 -3.90 -0.78
N ARG A 23 1.35 -3.57 -1.92
CA ARG A 23 1.01 -4.51 -2.98
C ARG A 23 2.02 -4.45 -4.11
N GLU A 24 2.39 -3.24 -4.49
CA GLU A 24 3.18 -3.00 -5.69
C GLU A 24 3.97 -1.70 -5.56
N LEU A 25 5.14 -1.66 -6.19
CA LEU A 25 5.96 -0.46 -6.35
C LEU A 25 5.77 0.06 -7.76
N LEU A 26 5.30 1.29 -7.89
CA LEU A 26 5.10 1.93 -9.19
C LEU A 26 6.37 2.66 -9.57
N VAL A 27 6.97 2.24 -10.68
CA VAL A 27 8.24 2.74 -11.19
C VAL A 27 8.05 3.48 -12.50
N GLU A 28 8.86 4.51 -12.69
CA GLU A 28 8.93 5.29 -13.93
C GLU A 28 10.40 5.44 -14.34
N LEU A 29 10.64 5.75 -15.62
CA LEU A 29 11.99 6.15 -16.04
C LEU A 29 12.39 7.43 -15.31
N ALA A 30 13.64 7.52 -14.86
CA ALA A 30 14.15 8.67 -14.13
C ALA A 30 14.00 9.99 -14.93
N ALA A 31 14.18 9.90 -16.24
CA ALA A 31 13.96 10.94 -17.23
C ALA A 31 13.68 10.33 -18.62
N PRO A 32 13.12 11.08 -19.59
CA PRO A 32 13.00 10.61 -20.97
C PRO A 32 14.35 10.17 -21.54
N GLY A 33 14.42 8.95 -22.09
CA GLY A 33 15.66 8.37 -22.64
C GLY A 33 16.65 7.82 -21.59
N ALA A 34 16.31 7.88 -20.29
CA ALA A 34 17.12 7.26 -19.25
C ALA A 34 17.06 5.72 -19.32
N ARG A 35 18.05 5.07 -18.72
CA ARG A 35 18.10 3.61 -18.56
C ARG A 35 17.71 3.16 -17.14
N GLU A 36 17.45 4.11 -16.26
CA GLU A 36 17.19 3.88 -14.84
C GLU A 36 15.70 4.06 -14.55
N TYR A 37 15.16 3.15 -13.74
CA TYR A 37 13.81 3.22 -13.20
C TYR A 37 13.85 3.66 -11.74
N VAL A 38 12.97 4.57 -11.37
CA VAL A 38 12.83 5.06 -10.00
C VAL A 38 11.42 4.80 -9.49
N VAL A 39 11.31 4.39 -8.23
CA VAL A 39 10.01 4.22 -7.58
C VAL A 39 9.44 5.59 -7.29
N ARG A 40 8.23 5.86 -7.77
CA ARG A 40 7.51 7.13 -7.53
C ARG A 40 6.40 6.99 -6.52
N GLU A 41 5.72 5.85 -6.55
CA GLU A 41 4.56 5.59 -5.71
C GLU A 41 4.56 4.14 -5.24
N VAL A 42 3.82 3.90 -4.16
CA VAL A 42 3.53 2.58 -3.63
C VAL A 42 2.02 2.40 -3.61
N GLU A 43 1.55 1.29 -4.19
CA GLU A 43 0.16 0.90 -4.06
C GLU A 43 -0.04 0.10 -2.77
N LEU A 44 -0.92 0.59 -1.91
CA LEU A 44 -1.35 -0.07 -0.69
C LEU A 44 -2.72 -0.72 -0.91
N SER A 45 -2.84 -1.97 -0.47
CA SER A 45 -4.13 -2.61 -0.26
C SER A 45 -4.69 -2.26 1.12
N THR A 46 -5.91 -1.72 1.16
CA THR A 46 -6.62 -1.37 2.41
C THR A 46 -7.70 -2.39 2.80
N GLY A 47 -7.82 -3.47 2.00
CA GLY A 47 -8.74 -4.58 2.23
C GLY A 47 -8.50 -5.25 3.58
N GLY A 48 -9.29 -4.86 4.57
CA GLY A 48 -9.19 -5.30 5.96
C GLY A 48 -9.68 -4.26 6.97
N VAL A 49 -9.82 -2.98 6.56
CA VAL A 49 -10.38 -1.92 7.43
C VAL A 49 -11.90 -1.78 7.27
N LEU A 50 -12.46 -2.06 6.08
CA LEU A 50 -13.91 -2.01 5.84
C LEU A 50 -14.70 -3.08 6.61
N ASP A 51 -14.09 -4.21 6.97
CA ASP A 51 -14.75 -5.27 7.73
C ASP A 51 -15.15 -4.83 9.15
N ARG A 52 -14.64 -3.70 9.66
CA ARG A 52 -15.04 -3.13 10.96
C ARG A 52 -16.24 -2.19 10.92
N VAL A 53 -16.55 -1.59 9.77
CA VAL A 53 -17.59 -0.54 9.69
C VAL A 53 -18.92 -1.06 9.14
N LEU A 54 -18.91 -2.08 8.28
CA LEU A 54 -20.11 -2.50 7.54
C LEU A 54 -20.81 -3.76 8.09
N GLY A 55 -20.30 -4.35 9.17
CA GLY A 55 -20.86 -5.56 9.76
C GLY A 55 -20.76 -6.80 8.83
N PRO A 56 -20.97 -8.00 9.38
CA PRO A 56 -20.73 -9.26 8.66
C PRO A 56 -21.67 -9.47 7.46
N GLN A 57 -22.86 -8.86 7.45
CA GLN A 57 -23.89 -9.09 6.45
C GLN A 57 -23.58 -8.41 5.09
N LEU A 58 -23.06 -7.18 5.10
CA LEU A 58 -22.70 -6.46 3.87
C LEU A 58 -21.37 -6.96 3.28
N ALA A 59 -20.46 -7.43 4.12
CA ALA A 59 -19.17 -8.00 3.69
C ALA A 59 -19.34 -9.28 2.85
N ALA A 60 -20.43 -10.04 3.03
CA ALA A 60 -20.70 -11.25 2.26
C ALA A 60 -21.21 -10.94 0.84
N ILE A 61 -22.07 -9.93 0.70
CA ILE A 61 -22.65 -9.50 -0.59
C ILE A 61 -21.56 -8.96 -1.52
N VAL A 62 -20.65 -8.15 -0.96
CA VAL A 62 -19.50 -7.59 -1.67
C VAL A 62 -18.48 -8.65 -2.08
N ARG A 63 -18.28 -9.70 -1.26
CA ARG A 63 -17.42 -10.85 -1.60
C ARG A 63 -17.96 -11.66 -2.78
N ARG A 64 -19.28 -11.84 -2.86
CA ARG A 64 -19.92 -12.75 -3.83
C ARG A 64 -20.07 -12.18 -5.24
N ARG A 65 -20.13 -10.86 -5.40
CA ARG A 65 -20.35 -10.21 -6.71
C ARG A 65 -19.10 -9.71 -7.43
N LEU A 66 -18.01 -9.39 -6.73
CA LEU A 66 -16.91 -8.58 -7.30
C LEU A 66 -15.48 -9.06 -7.00
N GLY A 67 -15.29 -10.21 -6.33
CA GLY A 67 -13.95 -10.67 -5.96
C GLY A 67 -13.20 -9.63 -5.11
N ARG A 68 -13.63 -9.42 -3.85
CA ARG A 68 -13.07 -8.46 -2.87
C ARG A 68 -12.65 -7.10 -3.50
N PRO A 69 -13.48 -6.03 -3.40
CA PRO A 69 -13.01 -4.69 -3.67
C PRO A 69 -11.95 -4.34 -2.63
N THR A 70 -10.69 -4.53 -3.02
CA THR A 70 -9.57 -4.02 -2.27
C THR A 70 -9.51 -2.55 -2.63
N ASN A 71 -9.97 -1.67 -1.73
CA ASN A 71 -9.72 -0.24 -1.89
C ASN A 71 -8.19 -0.08 -1.98
N ARG A 72 -7.73 0.40 -3.14
CA ARG A 72 -6.33 0.66 -3.44
C ARG A 72 -6.06 2.10 -3.07
N ARG A 73 -4.97 2.34 -2.34
CA ARG A 73 -4.49 3.68 -2.02
C ARG A 73 -3.09 3.81 -2.59
N ARG A 74 -2.85 4.81 -3.42
CA ARG A 74 -1.50 5.18 -3.84
C ARG A 74 -0.91 6.18 -2.86
N VAL A 75 0.36 6.02 -2.54
CA VAL A 75 1.13 6.87 -1.65
C VAL A 75 2.44 7.20 -2.35
N ARG A 76 2.87 8.45 -2.33
CA ARG A 76 4.14 8.82 -2.96
C ARG A 76 5.30 8.22 -2.18
N TRP A 77 6.36 7.83 -2.87
CA TRP A 77 7.52 7.17 -2.27
C TRP A 77 8.17 8.01 -1.16
N ASP A 78 8.18 9.34 -1.32
CA ASP A 78 8.71 10.29 -0.33
C ASP A 78 7.85 10.44 0.93
N GLU A 79 6.59 10.02 0.89
CA GLU A 79 5.68 10.03 2.04
C GLU A 79 5.88 8.80 2.95
N ILE A 80 6.65 7.80 2.52
CA ILE A 80 6.93 6.60 3.31
C ILE A 80 8.30 6.75 3.98
N ASP A 81 8.32 6.65 5.30
CA ASP A 81 9.53 6.43 6.06
C ASP A 81 9.98 4.96 5.94
N LEU A 82 11.13 4.79 5.30
CA LEU A 82 11.78 3.50 5.06
C LEU A 82 13.09 3.35 5.84
N THR A 83 13.32 4.19 6.86
CA THR A 83 14.49 4.08 7.76
C THR A 83 14.57 2.68 8.39
N ASN A 84 13.42 2.08 8.69
CA ASN A 84 13.28 0.65 9.00
C ASN A 84 12.39 -0.05 7.94
N PRO A 85 12.98 -0.69 6.92
CA PRO A 85 12.22 -1.34 5.84
C PRO A 85 11.33 -2.51 6.29
N GLN A 86 11.61 -3.09 7.46
CA GLN A 86 10.79 -4.18 8.02
C GLN A 86 9.48 -3.65 8.64
N ALA A 87 9.44 -2.37 8.98
CA ALA A 87 8.31 -1.68 9.58
C ALA A 87 8.10 -0.30 8.93
N PRO A 88 7.70 -0.26 7.64
CA PRO A 88 7.51 0.99 6.92
C PRO A 88 6.36 1.81 7.51
N ARG A 89 6.50 3.14 7.52
CA ARG A 89 5.52 4.05 8.11
C ARG A 89 5.22 5.22 7.19
N LEU A 90 4.03 5.81 7.29
CA LEU A 90 3.80 7.13 6.69
C LEU A 90 4.48 8.19 7.53
N ARG A 91 5.07 9.18 6.86
CA ARG A 91 5.67 10.35 7.51
C ARG A 91 4.62 11.29 8.12
N ARG A 92 3.41 11.30 7.58
CA ARG A 92 2.26 12.12 8.03
C ARG A 92 0.96 11.34 7.90
#